data_AF-A0A838JRT1-F1
#
_entry.id   AF-A0A838JRT1-F1
#
_cell.length_a   1.000
_cell.length_b   1.000
_cell.length_c   1.000
_cell.angle_alpha   90.00
_cell.angle_beta   90.00
_cell.angle_gamma   90.00
#
_symmetry.space_group_name_H-M   'P 1'
#
loop_
_entity.id
_entity.type
_entity.pdbx_description
1 polymer ?
#
loop_
_entity_poly.entity_id
_entity_poly.type
_entity_poly.pdbx_seq_one_letter_code
_entity_poly.pdbx_strand_id
1 'polypeptide(L)' 'MLAGLASPSYLILILVLVLLLFGARRIPELAKGLGTGLKELRQGISAGDDAEKVRVEAYPRPDEETGSGRRGL' A
#
# COMPACT_ATOMS: atom_id res chain seq x y z
N MET A 1 6.74 36.27 -14.83
CA MET A 1 5.31 36.63 -14.64
C MET A 1 4.48 35.47 -14.08
N LEU A 2 4.70 34.20 -14.44
CA LEU A 2 3.93 33.05 -13.91
C LEU A 2 4.47 32.43 -12.61
N ALA A 3 5.74 32.66 -12.26
CA ALA A 3 6.36 32.09 -11.05
C ALA A 3 5.72 32.56 -9.74
N GLY A 4 4.95 33.65 -9.74
CA GLY A 4 4.21 34.12 -8.58
C GLY A 4 3.03 33.22 -8.21
N LEU A 5 2.39 32.56 -9.18
CA LEU A 5 1.16 31.80 -8.95
C LEU A 5 1.40 30.46 -8.25
N ALA A 6 2.58 29.87 -8.44
CA ALA A 6 3.02 28.67 -7.73
C ALA A 6 3.53 28.97 -6.31
N SER A 7 3.38 30.21 -5.83
CA SER A 7 3.74 30.52 -4.45
C SER A 7 2.84 29.73 -3.49
N PRO A 8 3.40 29.10 -2.45
CA PRO A 8 2.64 28.31 -1.48
C PRO A 8 1.46 29.06 -0.85
N SER A 9 1.53 30.40 -0.80
CA SER A 9 0.45 31.26 -0.33
C SER A 9 -0.84 31.14 -1.15
N TYR A 10 -0.75 31.03 -2.48
CA TYR A 10 -1.93 30.88 -3.34
C TYR A 10 -2.59 29.51 -3.17
N LEU A 11 -1.79 28.45 -2.97
CA LEU A 11 -2.32 27.12 -2.67
C LEU A 11 -3.10 27.11 -1.35
N ILE A 12 -2.59 27.78 -0.32
CA ILE A 12 -3.29 27.94 0.96
C ILE A 12 -4.58 28.73 0.78
N LEU A 13 -4.57 29.81 0.00
CA LEU A 13 -5.77 30.62 -0.26
C LEU A 13 -6.89 29.80 -0.93
N ILE A 14 -6.54 29.02 -1.96
CA ILE A 14 -7.48 28.14 -2.67
C ILE A 14 -8.00 27.06 -1.71
N LEU A 15 -7.12 26.46 -0.90
CA LEU A 15 -7.51 25.46 0.10
C LEU A 15 -8.52 26.05 1.09
N VAL A 16 -8.27 27.26 1.61
CA VAL A 16 -9.20 27.96 2.50
C VAL A 16 -10.55 28.22 1.81
N LEU A 17 -10.55 28.65 0.54
CA LEU A 17 -11.77 28.90 -0.21
C LEU A 17 -12.60 27.61 -0.39
N VAL A 18 -11.95 26.50 -0.73
CA VAL A 18 -12.58 25.17 -0.82
C VAL A 18 -13.11 24.74 0.55
N LEU A 19 -12.34 24.94 1.62
CA LEU A 19 -12.78 24.65 2.99
C LEU A 19 -13.98 25.52 3.41
N LEU A 20 -14.11 26.74 2.92
CA LEU A 20 -15.24 27.61 3.22
C LEU A 20 -16.52 27.17 2.49
N LEU A 21 -16.38 26.74 1.22
CA LEU A 21 -17.49 26.25 0.39
C LEU A 21 -17.98 24.86 0.83
N PHE A 22 -17.05 23.94 1.05
CA PHE A 22 -17.35 22.54 1.38
C PHE A 22 -17.36 22.27 2.89
N GLY A 23 -16.72 23.12 3.70
CA GLY A 23 -16.53 22.89 5.13
C GLY A 23 -15.32 21.98 5.43
N ALA A 24 -14.64 22.24 6.56
CA ALA A 24 -13.48 21.46 7.00
C ALA A 24 -13.78 19.96 7.25
N ARG A 25 -15.04 19.60 7.47
CA ARG A 25 -15.48 18.21 7.69
C ARG A 25 -15.63 17.38 6.41
N ARG A 26 -15.88 17.99 5.25
CA ARG A 26 -16.13 17.25 4.00
C ARG A 26 -14.86 16.67 3.39
N ILE A 27 -13.73 17.37 3.49
CA ILE A 27 -12.43 16.90 2.98
C ILE A 27 -11.99 15.55 3.60
N PRO A 28 -11.97 15.36 4.93
CA PRO A 28 -11.57 14.09 5.53
C PRO A 28 -12.59 12.98 5.27
N GLU A 29 -13.87 13.31 5.15
CA GLU A 29 -14.94 12.36 4.83
C GLU A 29 -14.78 11.78 3.41
N LEU A 30 -14.51 12.65 2.42
CA LEU A 30 -14.18 12.26 1.05
C LEU A 30 -12.86 11.48 0.97
N ALA A 31 -11.81 11.94 1.66
CA ALA A 31 -10.51 11.27 1.69
C ALA A 31 -10.61 9.85 2.27
N LYS A 32 -11.43 9.65 3.32
CA LYS A 32 -11.67 8.34 3.92
C LYS A 32 -12.38 7.40 2.94
N GLY A 33 -13.40 7.88 2.22
CA GLY A 33 -14.09 7.09 1.19
C GLY A 33 -13.18 6.70 0.03
N LEU A 34 -12.43 7.67 -0.51
CA LEU A 34 -11.47 7.44 -1.60
C LEU A 34 -10.32 6.53 -1.17
N GLY A 35 -9.81 6.67 0.05
CA GLY A 35 -8.73 5.85 0.60
C GLY A 35 -9.12 4.39 0.74
N THR A 36 -10.33 4.11 1.23
CA THR A 36 -10.85 2.74 1.32
C THR A 36 -11.04 2.12 -0.07
N GLY A 37 -11.67 2.85 -1.00
CA GLY A 37 -11.88 2.35 -2.37
C GLY A 37 -10.55 2.11 -3.12
N LEU A 38 -9.56 3.00 -2.96
CA LEU A 38 -8.24 2.81 -3.57
C LEU A 38 -7.47 1.65 -2.94
N LYS A 39 -7.66 1.40 -1.64
CA LYS A 39 -7.08 0.25 -0.92
C LYS A 39 -7.64 -1.07 -1.44
N GLU A 40 -8.96 -1.16 -1.58
CA GLU A 40 -9.63 -2.34 -2.15
C GLU A 40 -9.23 -2.57 -3.61
N LEU A 41 -9.14 -1.50 -4.41
CA LEU A 41 -8.67 -1.56 -5.79
C LEU A 41 -7.22 -2.08 -5.86
N ARG A 42 -6.31 -1.54 -5.04
CA ARG A 42 -4.93 -2.02 -4.97
C ARG A 42 -4.85 -3.48 -4.53
N GLN A 43 -5.66 -3.89 -3.56
CA GLN A 43 -5.68 -5.27 -3.09
C GLN A 43 -6.20 -6.24 -4.15
N GLY A 44 -7.23 -5.86 -4.91
CA GLY A 44 -7.75 -6.64 -6.02
C GLY A 44 -6.78 -6.75 -7.19
N ILE A 45 -6.08 -5.65 -7.52
CA ILE A 45 -5.04 -5.65 -8.56
C ILE A 45 -3.82 -6.48 -8.11
N SER A 46 -3.29 -6.27 -6.90
CA SER A 46 -2.17 -7.04 -6.38
C SER A 46 -2.48 -8.51 -6.14
N ALA A 47 -3.72 -8.88 -5.80
CA ALA A 47 -4.10 -10.30 -5.70
C ALA A 47 -4.04 -11.03 -7.06
N GLY A 48 -4.15 -10.30 -8.19
CA GLY A 48 -3.89 -10.82 -9.52
C GLY A 48 -2.41 -11.07 -9.81
N ASP A 49 -1.51 -10.34 -9.14
CA ASP A 49 -0.06 -10.43 -9.32
C ASP A 49 0.66 -11.27 -8.23
N ASP A 50 0.09 -11.40 -7.02
CA ASP A 50 0.68 -12.08 -5.84
C ASP A 50 0.12 -13.50 -5.58
N ALA A 51 -0.54 -14.13 -6.57
CA ALA A 51 -0.91 -15.55 -6.48
C ALA A 51 0.31 -16.50 -6.39
N GLU A 52 1.54 -15.99 -6.55
CA GLU A 52 2.78 -16.76 -6.53
C GLU A 52 3.47 -16.84 -5.14
N LYS A 53 3.12 -15.99 -4.16
CA LYS A 53 3.92 -15.86 -2.92
C LYS A 53 3.45 -16.67 -1.70
N VAL A 54 2.53 -17.63 -1.87
CA VAL A 54 2.07 -18.50 -0.76
C VAL A 54 2.62 -19.94 -0.85
N ARG A 55 3.52 -20.26 -1.78
CA ARG A 55 4.01 -21.64 -1.97
C ARG A 55 5.51 -21.87 -1.75
N VAL A 56 6.15 -21.12 -0.85
CA VAL A 56 7.57 -21.38 -0.50
C VAL A 56 7.75 -21.96 0.92
N GLU A 57 6.73 -21.96 1.78
CA GLU A 57 6.91 -22.40 3.19
C GLU A 57 6.21 -23.71 3.56
N ALA A 58 5.76 -24.50 2.57
CA ALA A 58 5.11 -25.79 2.80
C ALA A 58 5.66 -26.91 1.90
N TYR A 59 6.97 -26.96 1.66
CA TYR A 59 7.63 -28.20 1.24
C TYR A 59 8.60 -28.64 2.35
N PRO A 60 8.23 -29.66 3.15
CA PRO A 60 9.20 -30.36 3.97
C PRO A 60 10.23 -30.96 3.01
N ARG A 61 11.53 -30.64 3.18
CA ARG A 61 12.59 -31.26 2.38
C ARG A 61 12.54 -32.78 2.53
N PRO A 62 12.27 -33.56 1.48
CA PRO A 62 12.24 -35.00 1.53
C PRO A 62 13.52 -35.54 0.88
N ASP A 63 14.68 -35.31 1.50
CA ASP A 63 15.97 -35.89 1.09
C ASP A 63 17.12 -35.40 1.99
N GLU A 64 17.16 -35.84 3.24
CA GLU A 64 18.45 -36.18 3.86
C GLU A 64 18.48 -37.69 4.10
N GLU A 65 18.58 -38.41 2.99
CA GLU A 65 18.89 -39.82 2.99
C GLU A 65 20.42 -40.00 2.98
N THR A 66 20.90 -40.85 3.88
CA THR A 66 22.11 -41.68 3.72
C THR A 66 23.48 -41.09 4.13
N GLY A 67 23.91 -41.53 5.32
CA GLY A 67 25.21 -42.19 5.46
C GLY A 67 26.37 -41.39 6.03
N SER A 68 26.63 -41.55 7.33
CA SER A 68 27.98 -41.75 7.90
C SER A 68 27.88 -41.64 9.43
N GLY A 69 28.30 -42.67 10.17
CA GLY A 69 28.43 -42.51 11.63
C GLY A 69 28.41 -43.75 12.51
N ARG A 70 28.36 -44.99 11.97
CA ARG A 70 28.70 -46.18 12.77
C ARG A 70 30.22 -46.31 12.88
N ARG A 71 30.83 -45.48 13.74
CA ARG A 71 32.13 -45.73 14.35
C ARG A 71 32.10 -45.18 15.77
N GLY A 72 31.83 -46.06 16.71
CA GLY A 72 31.87 -45.78 18.13
C GLY A 72 31.13 -46.88 18.87
N LEU A 73 31.89 -47.62 19.67
CA LEU A 73 31.50 -48.70 20.60
C LEU A 73 31.53 -50.11 20.01
#